data_AF-A0A970Z932-F1
#
_entry.id   AF-A0A970Z932-F1
#
_cell.length_a   1.000
_cell.length_b   1.000
_cell.length_c   1.000
_cell.angle_alpha   90.00
_cell.angle_beta   90.00
_cell.angle_gamma   90.00
#
_symmetry.space_group_name_H-M   'P 1'
#
loop_
_entity.id
_entity.type
_entity.pdbx_description
1 polymer ?
#
loop_
_entity_poly.entity_id
_entity_poly.type
_entity_poly.pdbx_seq_one_letter_code
_entity_poly.pdbx_strand_id
1 'polypeptide(L)'
;MEHLPASAFYIDDHALLYALAARAAEQRMGEPGRRAAEEAVVIYGRERGARCALRCLADGQPLTMENYLLYGEWVDDRGWSKGGVEAFSPVYRTRTTTCGWCESWRRTDLLDYGKGYCTFIDKNLVFGFNPALELELGELLSHGGGGCAFGWVGCAFADEEALRRHRARRAEQLPRLIRDFRYHCGHLYSALRRSFVHNFGAERGFALLEEARQAYAAHFGKDKAAHIARASEQDFLTV
;
A
#
# COMPACT_ATOMS: atom_id res chain seq x y z
N MET A 1 20.77 20.10 -5.80
CA MET A 1 19.97 18.87 -6.03
C MET A 1 18.93 19.20 -7.06
N GLU A 2 18.97 18.52 -8.20
CA GLU A 2 17.96 18.67 -9.24
C GLU A 2 16.59 18.27 -8.67
N HIS A 3 15.54 19.02 -9.04
CA HIS A 3 14.19 18.76 -8.56
C HIS A 3 13.63 17.51 -9.26
N LEU A 4 13.67 16.35 -8.59
CA LEU A 4 13.02 15.16 -9.13
C LEU A 4 11.50 15.30 -9.02
N PRO A 5 10.76 15.24 -10.14
CA PRO A 5 9.31 15.37 -10.12
C PRO A 5 8.68 14.16 -9.41
N ALA A 6 7.51 14.37 -8.79
CA ALA A 6 6.78 13.29 -8.12
C ALA A 6 6.45 12.12 -9.07
N SER A 7 6.23 12.40 -10.35
CA SER A 7 5.99 11.40 -11.40
C SER A 7 7.18 10.48 -11.68
N ALA A 8 8.38 10.81 -11.18
CA ALA A 8 9.54 9.93 -11.26
C ALA A 8 9.40 8.70 -10.35
N PHE A 9 8.43 8.69 -9.42
CA PHE A 9 8.17 7.59 -8.49
C PHE A 9 6.93 6.81 -8.91
N TYR A 10 6.96 5.50 -8.78
CA TYR A 10 5.83 4.65 -9.13
C TYR A 10 5.71 3.38 -8.29
N ILE A 11 4.89 2.43 -8.73
CA ILE A 11 4.60 1.16 -8.04
C ILE A 11 5.88 0.37 -7.73
N ASP A 12 6.82 0.31 -8.67
CA ASP A 12 8.10 -0.41 -8.51
C ASP A 12 8.94 0.18 -7.38
N ASP A 13 8.98 1.51 -7.23
CA ASP A 13 9.67 2.15 -6.12
C ASP A 13 9.13 1.66 -4.77
N HIS A 14 7.81 1.69 -4.63
CA HIS A 14 7.15 1.27 -3.40
C HIS A 14 7.32 -0.23 -3.16
N ALA A 15 7.19 -1.04 -4.21
CA ALA A 15 7.35 -2.48 -4.14
C ALA A 15 8.75 -2.86 -3.66
N LEU A 16 9.78 -2.36 -4.33
CA LEU A 16 11.17 -2.68 -4.00
C LEU A 16 11.57 -2.10 -2.64
N LEU A 17 11.13 -0.89 -2.29
CA LEU A 17 11.43 -0.30 -0.99
C LEU A 17 11.01 -1.22 0.16
N TYR A 18 9.78 -1.75 0.12
CA TYR A 18 9.31 -2.70 1.11
C TYR A 18 10.15 -3.98 1.11
N ALA A 19 10.29 -4.62 -0.05
CA ALA A 19 10.91 -5.94 -0.12
C ALA A 19 12.40 -5.90 0.23
N LEU A 20 13.11 -4.83 -0.11
CA LEU A 20 14.51 -4.61 0.27
C LEU A 20 14.66 -4.41 1.79
N ALA A 21 13.72 -3.70 2.43
CA ALA A 21 13.70 -3.54 3.87
C ALA A 21 13.36 -4.84 4.60
N ALA A 22 12.38 -5.58 4.10
CA ALA A 22 12.03 -6.91 4.62
C ALA A 22 13.21 -7.89 4.48
N ARG A 23 13.89 -7.89 3.33
CA ARG A 23 15.11 -8.69 3.10
C ARG A 23 16.23 -8.33 4.08
N ALA A 24 16.55 -7.05 4.22
CA ALA A 24 17.58 -6.60 5.16
C ALA A 24 17.26 -7.02 6.59
N ALA A 25 16.02 -6.79 7.03
CA ALA A 25 15.57 -7.18 8.37
C ALA A 25 15.66 -8.69 8.59
N GLU A 26 15.15 -9.49 7.66
CA GLU A 26 15.17 -10.95 7.76
C GLU A 26 16.59 -11.53 7.73
N GLN A 27 17.47 -11.03 6.85
CA GLN A 27 18.85 -11.52 6.77
C GLN A 27 19.67 -11.23 8.04
N ARG A 28 19.35 -10.15 8.76
CA ARG A 28 20.09 -9.75 9.98
C ARG A 28 19.46 -10.29 11.25
N MET A 29 18.14 -10.36 11.31
CA MET A 29 17.38 -10.64 12.53
C MET A 29 16.59 -11.96 12.45
N GLY A 30 16.60 -12.64 11.32
CA GLY A 30 15.79 -13.84 11.08
C GLY A 30 14.29 -13.54 11.02
N GLU A 31 13.48 -14.51 11.45
CA GLU A 31 12.03 -14.41 11.51
C GLU A 31 11.51 -13.16 12.27
N PRO A 32 12.10 -12.72 13.41
CA PRO A 32 11.76 -11.43 14.01
C PRO A 32 11.86 -10.24 13.04
N GLY A 33 12.87 -10.23 12.16
CA GLY A 33 13.05 -9.18 11.15
C GLY A 33 11.95 -9.17 10.10
N ARG A 34 11.56 -10.34 9.61
CA ARG A 34 10.40 -10.51 8.71
C ARG A 34 9.12 -9.97 9.36
N ARG A 35 8.83 -10.37 10.59
CA ARG A 35 7.64 -9.92 11.33
C ARG A 35 7.63 -8.41 11.57
N ALA A 36 8.77 -7.81 11.91
CA ALA A 36 8.86 -6.35 12.04
C ALA A 36 8.56 -5.63 10.71
N ALA A 37 9.00 -6.17 9.57
CA ALA A 37 8.64 -5.60 8.27
C ALA A 37 7.13 -5.73 8.00
N GLU A 38 6.50 -6.83 8.37
CA GLU A 38 5.05 -7.02 8.27
C GLU A 38 4.26 -6.06 9.19
N GLU A 39 4.72 -5.84 10.42
CA GLU A 39 4.17 -4.84 11.34
C GLU A 39 4.22 -3.43 10.76
N ALA A 40 5.30 -3.08 10.06
CA ALA A 40 5.37 -1.80 9.35
C ALA A 40 4.26 -1.65 8.30
N VAL A 41 3.89 -2.74 7.60
CA VAL A 41 2.76 -2.73 6.65
C VAL A 41 1.43 -2.55 7.37
N VAL A 42 1.26 -3.16 8.54
CA VAL A 42 0.09 -2.96 9.40
C VAL A 42 -0.05 -1.49 9.80
N ILE A 43 1.02 -0.88 10.29
CA ILE A 43 1.06 0.55 10.67
C ILE A 43 0.73 1.42 9.44
N TYR A 44 1.46 1.22 8.34
CA TYR A 44 1.29 1.97 7.10
C TYR A 44 -0.15 1.86 6.56
N GLY A 45 -0.71 0.65 6.49
CA GLY A 45 -2.07 0.41 6.02
C GLY A 45 -3.13 1.07 6.88
N ARG A 46 -3.01 0.96 8.22
CA ARG A 46 -3.98 1.56 9.15
C ARG A 46 -3.99 3.07 9.11
N GLU A 47 -2.81 3.70 9.05
CA GLU A 47 -2.71 5.16 8.96
C GLU A 47 -3.26 5.69 7.63
N ARG A 48 -3.05 4.96 6.53
CA ARG A 48 -3.70 5.27 5.24
C ARG A 48 -5.21 5.19 5.34
N GLY A 49 -5.73 4.09 5.88
CA GLY A 49 -7.16 3.91 6.11
C GLY A 49 -7.75 5.05 6.94
N ALA A 50 -7.07 5.41 8.03
CA ALA A 50 -7.51 6.48 8.92
C ALA A 50 -7.57 7.84 8.21
N ARG A 51 -6.57 8.18 7.37
CA ARG A 51 -6.63 9.39 6.55
C ARG A 51 -7.78 9.37 5.56
N CYS A 52 -8.04 8.25 4.89
CA CYS A 52 -9.21 8.09 4.02
C CYS A 52 -10.50 8.35 4.80
N ALA A 53 -10.62 7.80 6.01
CA ALA A 53 -11.78 7.98 6.87
C ALA A 53 -11.96 9.43 7.32
N LEU A 54 -10.88 10.10 7.71
CA LEU A 54 -10.92 11.52 8.06
C LEU A 54 -11.41 12.40 6.91
N ARG A 55 -11.01 12.12 5.66
CA ARG A 55 -11.56 12.82 4.47
C ARG A 55 -13.04 12.50 4.26
N CYS A 56 -13.42 11.24 4.43
CA CYS A 56 -14.82 10.80 4.33
C CYS A 56 -15.71 11.53 5.35
N LEU A 57 -15.27 11.61 6.60
CA LEU A 57 -15.99 12.31 7.66
C LEU A 57 -16.03 13.82 7.43
N ALA A 58 -14.94 14.43 6.94
CA ALA A 58 -14.90 15.85 6.60
C ALA A 58 -15.92 16.22 5.51
N ASP A 59 -16.23 15.29 4.60
CA ASP A 59 -17.27 15.44 3.58
C ASP A 59 -18.69 15.09 4.09
N GLY A 60 -18.85 14.78 5.39
CA GLY A 60 -20.11 14.40 6.01
C GLY A 60 -20.62 13.01 5.59
N GLN A 61 -19.75 12.15 5.07
CA GLN A 61 -20.11 10.82 4.57
C GLN A 61 -19.92 9.74 5.65
N PRO A 62 -20.81 8.73 5.72
CA PRO A 62 -20.67 7.63 6.69
C PRO A 62 -19.51 6.69 6.31
N LEU A 63 -18.90 6.05 7.31
CA LEU A 63 -17.76 5.13 7.10
C LEU A 63 -18.20 3.72 6.65
N THR A 64 -18.84 3.63 5.49
CA THR A 64 -19.28 2.36 4.88
C THR A 64 -18.22 1.77 3.96
N MET A 65 -18.34 0.48 3.62
CA MET A 65 -17.47 -0.16 2.62
C MET A 65 -17.58 0.51 1.24
N GLU A 66 -18.79 0.96 0.86
CA GLU A 66 -18.98 1.69 -0.39
C GLU A 66 -18.18 3.00 -0.42
N ASN A 67 -18.16 3.75 0.70
CA ASN A 67 -17.37 4.97 0.81
C ASN A 67 -15.88 4.66 0.91
N TYR A 68 -15.45 3.60 1.62
CA TYR A 68 -14.04 3.15 1.58
C TYR A 68 -13.52 3.02 0.14
N LEU A 69 -14.32 2.43 -0.76
CA LEU A 69 -13.98 2.26 -2.17
C LEU A 69 -13.88 3.59 -2.96
N LEU A 70 -14.45 4.69 -2.47
CA LEU A 70 -14.32 6.05 -3.03
C LEU A 70 -13.04 6.76 -2.57
N TYR A 71 -12.71 6.65 -1.28
CA TYR A 71 -11.72 7.52 -0.62
C TYR A 71 -10.25 7.07 -0.74
N GLY A 72 -9.96 6.04 -1.54
CA GLY A 72 -8.60 5.52 -1.72
C GLY A 72 -7.58 6.55 -2.24
N GLU A 73 -6.36 6.54 -1.67
CA GLU A 73 -5.32 7.57 -1.88
C GLU A 73 -4.38 7.34 -3.08
N TRP A 74 -4.61 6.33 -3.91
CA TRP A 74 -3.76 6.06 -5.07
C TRP A 74 -4.54 5.46 -6.24
N VAL A 75 -3.97 5.61 -7.44
CA VAL A 75 -4.44 5.00 -8.70
C VAL A 75 -3.24 4.45 -9.49
N ASP A 76 -3.49 3.43 -10.30
CA ASP A 76 -2.55 2.91 -11.28
C ASP A 76 -2.78 3.62 -12.62
N ASP A 77 -2.20 4.81 -12.81
CA ASP A 77 -2.37 5.60 -14.03
C ASP A 77 -1.58 5.08 -15.23
N ARG A 78 -0.64 4.15 -15.01
CA ARG A 78 0.13 3.44 -16.06
C ARG A 78 -0.43 2.07 -16.42
N GLY A 79 -1.48 1.60 -15.76
CA GLY A 79 -2.15 0.33 -16.06
C GLY A 79 -1.26 -0.91 -15.83
N TRP A 80 -0.38 -0.89 -14.83
CA TRP A 80 0.49 -2.03 -14.49
C TRP A 80 -0.28 -3.19 -13.86
N SER A 81 -1.47 -2.91 -13.35
CA SER A 81 -2.36 -3.85 -12.69
C SER A 81 -3.64 -4.00 -13.50
N LYS A 82 -4.12 -5.24 -13.61
CA LYS A 82 -5.34 -5.59 -14.34
C LYS A 82 -6.24 -6.42 -13.45
N GLY A 83 -7.54 -6.21 -13.58
CA GLY A 83 -8.55 -6.92 -12.81
C GLY A 83 -9.95 -6.63 -13.29
N GLY A 84 -10.93 -7.26 -12.66
CA GLY A 84 -12.33 -7.16 -13.02
C GLY A 84 -13.27 -7.44 -11.86
N VAL A 85 -14.56 -7.26 -12.13
CA VAL A 85 -15.65 -7.60 -11.22
C VAL A 85 -15.98 -9.07 -11.40
N GLU A 86 -16.08 -9.82 -10.31
CA GLU A 86 -16.56 -11.20 -10.31
C GLU A 86 -18.04 -11.29 -9.92
N ALA A 87 -18.50 -10.42 -9.03
CA ALA A 87 -19.89 -10.32 -8.63
C ALA A 87 -20.23 -8.89 -8.18
N PHE A 88 -21.45 -8.44 -8.49
CA PHE A 88 -21.96 -7.15 -8.02
C PHE A 88 -22.71 -7.27 -6.68
N SER A 89 -23.40 -8.40 -6.45
CA SER A 89 -24.33 -8.64 -5.34
C SER A 89 -24.37 -10.15 -5.01
N PRO A 90 -24.67 -10.58 -3.76
CA PRO A 90 -24.96 -9.78 -2.56
C PRO A 90 -23.73 -9.14 -1.91
N VAL A 91 -22.54 -9.54 -2.35
CA VAL A 91 -21.26 -8.92 -1.96
C VAL A 91 -20.54 -8.54 -3.25
N TYR A 92 -20.08 -7.30 -3.34
CA TYR A 92 -19.24 -6.87 -4.43
C TYR A 92 -17.90 -7.62 -4.36
N ARG A 93 -17.56 -8.34 -5.43
CA ARG A 93 -16.34 -9.14 -5.55
C ARG A 93 -15.51 -8.70 -6.73
N THR A 94 -14.20 -8.63 -6.52
CA THR A 94 -13.23 -8.26 -7.56
C THR A 94 -12.04 -9.19 -7.56
N ARG A 95 -11.46 -9.41 -8.74
CA ARG A 95 -10.20 -10.14 -8.91
C ARG A 95 -9.17 -9.30 -9.63
N THR A 96 -7.97 -9.22 -9.07
CA THR A 96 -6.77 -8.69 -9.73
C THR A 96 -5.98 -9.84 -10.33
N THR A 97 -5.83 -9.88 -11.65
CA THR A 97 -5.14 -10.95 -12.40
C THR A 97 -3.70 -10.58 -12.75
N THR A 98 -3.36 -9.30 -12.71
CA THR A 98 -1.98 -8.80 -12.88
C THR A 98 -1.76 -7.67 -11.90
N CYS A 99 -0.59 -7.62 -11.25
CA CYS A 99 -0.29 -6.64 -10.21
C CYS A 99 1.13 -6.10 -10.39
N GLY A 100 1.25 -4.78 -10.48
CA GLY A 100 2.55 -4.11 -10.65
C GLY A 100 3.55 -4.39 -9.52
N TRP A 101 3.08 -4.59 -8.28
CA TRP A 101 3.94 -4.98 -7.16
C TRP A 101 4.51 -6.38 -7.35
N CYS A 102 3.64 -7.36 -7.62
CA CYS A 102 4.05 -8.75 -7.83
C CYS A 102 5.04 -8.86 -9.00
N GLU A 103 4.78 -8.14 -10.09
CA GLU A 103 5.68 -8.12 -11.24
C GLU A 103 7.03 -7.48 -10.92
N SER A 104 7.03 -6.35 -10.20
CA SER A 104 8.28 -5.69 -9.75
C SER A 104 9.13 -6.61 -8.89
N TRP A 105 8.50 -7.35 -7.97
CA TRP A 105 9.20 -8.31 -7.13
C TRP A 105 9.70 -9.52 -7.90
N ARG A 106 8.92 -10.08 -8.84
CA ARG A 106 9.37 -11.21 -9.67
C ARG A 106 10.58 -10.84 -10.51
N ARG A 107 10.55 -9.67 -11.15
CA ARG A 107 11.65 -9.16 -11.99
C ARG A 107 12.95 -8.92 -11.21
N THR A 108 12.88 -8.84 -9.89
CA THR A 108 14.02 -8.57 -9.02
C THR A 108 14.30 -9.68 -8.00
N ASP A 109 13.66 -10.85 -8.15
CA ASP A 109 13.81 -11.98 -7.24
C ASP A 109 13.53 -11.65 -5.76
N LEU A 110 12.50 -10.83 -5.55
CA LEU A 110 12.08 -10.32 -4.24
C LEU A 110 10.66 -10.73 -3.85
N LEU A 111 10.02 -11.64 -4.62
CA LEU A 111 8.61 -12.00 -4.43
C LEU A 111 8.34 -12.56 -3.04
N ASP A 112 9.23 -13.41 -2.52
CA ASP A 112 9.07 -14.03 -1.21
C ASP A 112 9.09 -13.03 -0.05
N TYR A 113 9.86 -11.95 -0.18
CA TYR A 113 9.83 -10.83 0.77
C TYR A 113 8.56 -9.99 0.59
N GLY A 114 8.11 -9.79 -0.65
CA GLY A 114 6.88 -9.07 -0.99
C GLY A 114 5.58 -9.72 -0.46
N LYS A 115 5.57 -11.04 -0.21
CA LYS A 115 4.41 -11.76 0.35
C LYS A 115 3.87 -11.12 1.63
N GLY A 116 4.76 -10.70 2.53
CA GLY A 116 4.38 -10.04 3.78
C GLY A 116 3.53 -8.78 3.53
N TYR A 117 3.86 -7.99 2.50
CA TYR A 117 3.06 -6.82 2.14
C TYR A 117 1.63 -7.19 1.77
N CYS A 118 1.46 -8.11 0.82
CA CYS A 118 0.14 -8.53 0.33
C CYS A 118 -0.70 -9.19 1.43
N THR A 119 -0.09 -9.91 2.36
CA THR A 119 -0.81 -10.55 3.48
C THR A 119 -1.47 -9.53 4.41
N PHE A 120 -0.91 -8.32 4.52
CA PHE A 120 -1.31 -7.35 5.52
C PHE A 120 -1.92 -6.05 4.99
N ILE A 121 -1.57 -5.59 3.80
CA ILE A 121 -1.89 -4.23 3.36
C ILE A 121 -3.40 -3.97 3.25
N ASP A 122 -4.13 -4.76 2.46
CA ASP A 122 -5.52 -4.44 2.09
C ASP A 122 -6.47 -4.54 3.30
N LYS A 123 -6.33 -5.59 4.12
CA LYS A 123 -7.13 -5.74 5.34
C LYS A 123 -6.87 -4.62 6.35
N ASN A 124 -5.64 -4.12 6.43
CA ASN A 124 -5.30 -3.05 7.36
C ASN A 124 -5.68 -1.65 6.85
N LEU A 125 -5.74 -1.46 5.53
CA LEU A 125 -6.36 -0.27 4.94
C LEU A 125 -7.85 -0.19 5.30
N VAL A 126 -8.59 -1.28 5.11
CA VAL A 126 -10.02 -1.37 5.48
C VAL A 126 -10.19 -1.17 6.99
N PHE A 127 -9.41 -1.88 7.81
CA PHE A 127 -9.45 -1.74 9.26
C PHE A 127 -9.16 -0.30 9.72
N GLY A 128 -8.16 0.35 9.12
CA GLY A 128 -7.82 1.74 9.44
C GLY A 128 -8.92 2.72 9.07
N PHE A 129 -9.68 2.43 8.00
CA PHE A 129 -10.81 3.25 7.60
C PHE A 129 -11.99 3.11 8.57
N ASN A 130 -12.35 1.88 8.91
CA ASN A 130 -13.34 1.59 9.93
C ASN A 130 -13.15 0.15 10.43
N PRO A 131 -12.81 -0.07 11.71
CA PRO A 131 -12.59 -1.41 12.28
C PRO A 131 -13.79 -2.35 12.24
N ALA A 132 -15.01 -1.82 12.02
CA ALA A 132 -16.23 -2.63 11.88
C ALA A 132 -16.43 -3.17 10.45
N LEU A 133 -15.63 -2.72 9.47
CA LEU A 133 -15.68 -3.23 8.10
C LEU A 133 -14.86 -4.50 7.95
N GLU A 134 -15.33 -5.39 7.07
CA GLU A 134 -14.69 -6.66 6.79
C GLU A 134 -14.28 -6.76 5.31
N LEU A 135 -13.07 -7.24 5.08
CA LEU A 135 -12.57 -7.58 3.75
C LEU A 135 -12.34 -9.08 3.70
N GLU A 136 -13.10 -9.78 2.86
CA GLU A 136 -12.80 -11.17 2.54
C GLU A 136 -11.61 -11.22 1.59
N LEU A 137 -10.52 -11.83 2.04
CA LEU A 137 -9.33 -12.09 1.23
C LEU A 137 -9.33 -13.56 0.80
N GLY A 138 -9.36 -13.81 -0.50
CA GLY A 138 -9.22 -15.13 -1.08
C GLY A 138 -7.77 -15.43 -1.48
N GLU A 139 -7.60 -15.98 -2.68
CA GLU A 139 -6.28 -16.19 -3.29
C GLU A 139 -5.49 -14.88 -3.39
N LEU A 140 -4.16 -14.98 -3.39
CA LEU A 140 -3.24 -13.86 -3.58
C LEU A 140 -2.18 -14.23 -4.63
N LEU A 141 -1.94 -13.34 -5.60
CA LEU A 141 -0.92 -13.53 -6.65
C LEU A 141 0.49 -13.76 -6.07
N SER A 142 0.83 -13.09 -4.97
CA SER A 142 2.13 -13.24 -4.31
C SER A 142 2.32 -14.59 -3.64
N HIS A 143 1.22 -15.29 -3.32
CA HIS A 143 1.21 -16.63 -2.72
C HIS A 143 0.96 -17.73 -3.76
N GLY A 144 1.07 -17.42 -5.05
CA GLY A 144 0.93 -18.39 -6.14
C GLY A 144 -0.51 -18.63 -6.61
N GLY A 145 -1.48 -17.87 -6.11
CA GLY A 145 -2.87 -17.94 -6.59
C GLY A 145 -3.06 -17.37 -8.00
N GLY A 146 -4.17 -17.72 -8.66
CA GLY A 146 -4.50 -17.25 -10.02
C GLY A 146 -4.90 -15.76 -10.10
N GLY A 147 -5.12 -15.11 -8.96
CA GLY A 147 -5.42 -13.69 -8.83
C GLY A 147 -5.50 -13.28 -7.36
N CYS A 148 -5.47 -11.98 -7.07
CA CYS A 148 -5.88 -11.49 -5.76
C CYS A 148 -7.40 -11.35 -5.74
N ALA A 149 -8.09 -12.15 -4.92
CA ALA A 149 -9.55 -12.16 -4.82
C ALA A 149 -10.02 -11.38 -3.58
N PHE A 150 -10.96 -10.46 -3.78
CA PHE A 150 -11.48 -9.58 -2.74
C PHE A 150 -13.01 -9.64 -2.70
N GLY A 151 -13.57 -9.81 -1.50
CA GLY A 151 -14.99 -9.60 -1.19
C GLY A 151 -15.17 -8.41 -0.28
N TRP A 152 -15.85 -7.37 -0.77
CA TRP A 152 -16.06 -6.11 -0.06
C TRP A 152 -17.34 -6.18 0.79
N VAL A 153 -17.26 -6.78 1.99
CA VAL A 153 -18.42 -7.07 2.83
C VAL A 153 -19.17 -5.79 3.18
N GLY A 154 -20.50 -5.84 3.10
CA GLY A 154 -21.38 -4.68 3.31
C GLY A 154 -21.43 -3.71 2.13
N CYS A 155 -20.87 -4.08 0.96
CA CYS A 155 -21.03 -3.36 -0.30
C CYS A 155 -21.63 -4.28 -1.36
N ALA A 156 -22.61 -3.78 -2.10
CA ALA A 156 -23.17 -4.41 -3.28
C ALA A 156 -23.58 -3.34 -4.28
N PHE A 157 -23.58 -3.70 -5.55
CA PHE A 157 -24.13 -2.90 -6.64
C PHE A 157 -25.27 -3.68 -7.29
N ALA A 158 -26.36 -2.98 -7.64
CA ALA A 158 -27.50 -3.61 -8.30
C ALA A 158 -27.12 -4.17 -9.68
N ASP A 159 -26.30 -3.42 -10.41
CA ASP A 159 -25.87 -3.71 -11.77
C ASP A 159 -24.56 -2.96 -12.09
N GLU A 160 -24.08 -3.16 -13.32
CA GLU A 160 -22.89 -2.48 -13.85
C GLU A 160 -23.04 -0.95 -13.91
N GLU A 161 -24.27 -0.46 -14.14
CA GLU A 161 -24.57 0.95 -14.27
C GLU A 161 -24.49 1.66 -12.91
N ALA A 162 -24.92 1.02 -11.82
CA ALA A 162 -24.70 1.47 -10.44
C ALA A 162 -23.20 1.55 -10.11
N LEU A 163 -22.42 0.53 -10.48
CA LEU A 163 -20.97 0.56 -10.31
C LEU A 163 -20.31 1.67 -11.14
N ARG A 164 -20.77 1.90 -12.37
CA ARG A 164 -20.27 2.96 -13.24
C ARG A 164 -20.50 4.34 -12.61
N ARG A 165 -21.68 4.59 -12.04
CA ARG A 165 -21.96 5.83 -11.29
C ARG A 165 -21.04 5.99 -10.08
N HIS A 166 -20.81 4.92 -9.31
CA HIS A 166 -19.88 4.94 -8.17
C HIS A 166 -18.45 5.28 -8.62
N ARG A 167 -17.95 4.65 -9.69
CA ARG A 167 -16.63 4.94 -10.27
C ARG A 167 -16.52 6.37 -10.82
N ALA A 168 -17.58 6.90 -11.42
CA ALA A 168 -17.61 8.29 -11.88
C ALA A 168 -17.49 9.28 -10.70
N ARG A 169 -18.25 9.06 -9.61
CA ARG A 169 -18.11 9.84 -8.38
C ARG A 169 -16.69 9.79 -7.82
N ARG A 170 -16.04 8.62 -7.84
CA ARG A 170 -14.63 8.50 -7.44
C ARG A 170 -13.73 9.34 -8.34
N ALA A 171 -13.89 9.26 -9.66
CA ALA A 171 -13.08 9.98 -10.63
C ALA A 171 -13.09 11.49 -10.39
N GLU A 172 -14.25 12.06 -10.06
CA GLU A 172 -14.41 13.48 -9.70
C GLU A 172 -13.64 13.86 -8.42
N GLN A 173 -13.50 12.94 -7.48
CA GLN A 173 -12.81 13.17 -6.21
C GLN A 173 -11.28 12.93 -6.28
N LEU A 174 -10.80 12.16 -7.26
CA LEU A 174 -9.39 11.76 -7.36
C LEU A 174 -8.39 12.92 -7.21
N PRO A 175 -8.55 14.10 -7.84
CA PRO A 175 -7.56 15.18 -7.73
C PRO A 175 -7.31 15.66 -6.30
N ARG A 176 -8.30 15.50 -5.40
CA ARG A 176 -8.19 15.87 -3.98
C ARG A 176 -7.67 14.72 -3.12
N LEU A 177 -7.96 13.48 -3.48
CA LEU A 177 -7.67 12.29 -2.67
C LEU A 177 -6.28 11.71 -2.93
N ILE A 178 -5.80 11.80 -4.17
CA ILE A 178 -4.60 11.07 -4.59
C ILE A 178 -3.33 11.69 -4.03
N ARG A 179 -2.46 10.80 -3.55
CA ARG A 179 -1.08 11.10 -3.19
C ARG A 179 -0.16 10.33 -4.13
N ASP A 180 0.93 10.98 -4.53
CA ASP A 180 1.92 10.39 -5.43
C ASP A 180 2.73 9.26 -4.76
N PHE A 181 3.48 8.48 -5.56
CA PHE A 181 4.27 7.37 -5.03
C PHE A 181 5.49 7.81 -4.21
N ARG A 182 5.97 9.06 -4.34
CA ARG A 182 7.02 9.59 -3.44
C ARG A 182 6.45 9.74 -2.03
N TYR A 183 5.22 10.23 -1.90
CA TYR A 183 4.50 10.29 -0.63
C TYR A 183 4.30 8.88 -0.04
N HIS A 184 3.79 7.94 -0.82
CA HIS A 184 3.56 6.58 -0.34
C HIS A 184 4.85 5.86 0.07
N CYS A 185 5.95 6.04 -0.68
CA CYS A 185 7.27 5.52 -0.31
C CYS A 185 7.79 6.16 0.98
N GLY A 186 7.65 7.48 1.14
CA GLY A 186 8.02 8.17 2.38
C GLY A 186 7.23 7.64 3.59
N HIS A 187 5.93 7.42 3.43
CA HIS A 187 5.07 6.90 4.49
C HIS A 187 5.49 5.48 4.89
N LEU A 188 5.69 4.60 3.90
CA LEU A 188 6.17 3.25 4.13
C LEU A 188 7.54 3.24 4.84
N TYR A 189 8.48 4.08 4.39
CA TYR A 189 9.81 4.18 5.01
C TYR A 189 9.72 4.67 6.47
N SER A 190 8.83 5.62 6.75
CA SER A 190 8.55 6.09 8.12
C SER A 190 7.92 5.01 9.00
N ALA A 191 7.02 4.17 8.45
CA ALA A 191 6.45 3.03 9.17
C ALA A 191 7.49 1.94 9.45
N LEU A 192 8.34 1.61 8.47
CA LEU A 192 9.48 0.70 8.63
C LEU A 192 10.44 1.19 9.72
N ARG A 193 10.77 2.48 9.72
CA ARG A 193 11.57 3.12 10.79
C ARG A 193 11.00 2.83 12.16
N ARG A 194 9.72 3.15 12.35
CA ARG A 194 9.07 3.03 13.65
C ARG A 194 9.01 1.58 14.11
N SER A 195 8.65 0.64 13.23
CA SER A 195 8.62 -0.78 13.59
C SER A 195 10.02 -1.32 13.89
N PHE A 196 11.03 -1.04 13.06
CA PHE A 196 12.37 -1.56 13.28
C PHE A 196 13.02 -0.98 14.55
N VAL A 197 12.85 0.31 14.81
CA VAL A 197 13.33 0.95 16.05
C VAL A 197 12.60 0.40 17.27
N HIS A 198 11.29 0.20 17.19
CA HIS A 198 10.51 -0.38 18.28
C HIS A 198 10.98 -1.80 18.62
N ASN A 199 11.22 -2.64 17.61
CA ASN A 199 11.55 -4.05 17.80
C ASN A 199 13.04 -4.30 18.14
N PHE A 200 13.96 -3.48 17.61
CA PHE A 200 15.40 -3.78 17.68
C PHE A 200 16.24 -2.65 18.32
N GLY A 201 15.61 -1.57 18.76
CA GLY A 201 16.28 -0.37 19.25
C GLY A 201 16.77 0.54 18.13
N ALA A 202 17.11 1.78 18.49
CA ALA A 202 17.45 2.83 17.53
C ALA A 202 18.65 2.46 16.63
N GLU A 203 19.76 2.01 17.21
CA GLU A 203 20.99 1.71 16.46
C GLU A 203 20.74 0.65 15.37
N ARG A 204 20.19 -0.51 15.74
CA ARG A 204 19.92 -1.59 14.80
C ARG A 204 18.80 -1.22 13.83
N GLY A 205 17.74 -0.60 14.31
CA GLY A 205 16.62 -0.19 13.46
C GLY A 205 17.05 0.78 12.35
N PHE A 206 17.90 1.76 12.67
CA PHE A 206 18.47 2.66 11.67
C PHE A 206 19.45 1.97 10.72
N ALA A 207 20.27 1.04 11.22
CA ALA A 207 21.17 0.26 10.36
C ALA A 207 20.42 -0.56 9.31
N LEU A 208 19.32 -1.22 9.69
CA LEU A 208 18.47 -1.98 8.76
C LEU A 208 17.83 -1.09 7.68
N LEU A 209 17.35 0.08 8.08
CA LEU A 209 16.79 1.06 7.14
C LEU A 209 17.84 1.60 6.17
N GLU A 210 19.03 1.90 6.67
CA GLU A 210 20.12 2.40 5.83
C GLU A 210 20.58 1.34 4.82
N GLU A 211 20.66 0.08 5.22
CA GLU A 211 20.93 -1.04 4.31
C GLU A 211 19.85 -1.13 3.21
N ALA A 212 18.57 -1.04 3.59
CA ALA A 212 17.46 -1.02 2.65
C ALA A 212 17.52 0.18 1.69
N ARG A 213 17.86 1.37 2.21
CA ARG A 213 17.97 2.62 1.43
C ARG A 213 19.15 2.57 0.47
N GLN A 214 20.29 1.99 0.86
CA GLN A 214 21.44 1.79 -0.01
C GLN A 214 21.12 0.80 -1.13
N ALA A 215 20.45 -0.32 -0.81
CA ALA A 215 20.00 -1.27 -1.82
C ALA A 215 19.01 -0.61 -2.80
N TYR A 216 18.04 0.16 -2.29
CA TYR A 216 17.10 0.92 -3.12
C TYR A 216 17.84 1.92 -4.02
N ALA A 217 18.84 2.64 -3.49
CA ALA A 217 19.66 3.58 -4.25
C ALA A 217 20.48 2.90 -5.35
N ALA A 218 20.88 1.63 -5.18
CA ALA A 218 21.54 0.86 -6.22
C ALA A 218 20.60 0.52 -7.39
N HIS A 219 19.29 0.39 -7.14
CA HIS A 219 18.29 0.15 -8.18
C HIS A 219 17.80 1.44 -8.87
N PHE A 220 17.51 2.48 -8.09
CA PHE A 220 16.79 3.68 -8.58
C PHE A 220 17.61 4.98 -8.52
N GLY A 221 18.86 4.91 -8.06
CA GLY A 221 19.74 6.05 -7.90
C GLY A 221 19.64 6.73 -6.53
N LYS A 222 20.75 7.37 -6.13
CA LYS A 222 20.89 8.05 -4.83
C LYS A 222 19.92 9.22 -4.67
N ASP A 223 19.57 9.89 -5.75
CA ASP A 223 18.66 11.04 -5.71
C ASP A 223 17.24 10.63 -5.33
N LYS A 224 16.71 9.53 -5.90
CA LYS A 224 15.39 9.01 -5.49
C LYS A 224 15.39 8.57 -4.03
N ALA A 225 16.46 7.89 -3.60
CA ALA A 225 16.61 7.46 -2.20
C ALA A 225 16.61 8.66 -1.22
N ALA A 226 17.29 9.75 -1.57
CA ALA A 226 17.32 10.97 -0.75
C ALA A 226 15.97 11.71 -0.72
N HIS A 227 15.15 11.60 -1.78
CA HIS A 227 13.79 12.14 -1.78
C HIS A 227 12.83 11.31 -0.90
N ILE A 228 12.95 9.98 -0.89
CA ILE A 228 12.16 9.12 0.01
C ILE A 228 12.48 9.41 1.47
N ALA A 229 13.77 9.50 1.83
CA ALA A 229 14.20 9.81 3.19
C ALA A 229 13.71 11.19 3.67
N ARG A 230 13.68 12.20 2.79
CA ARG A 230 13.08 13.50 3.14
C ARG A 230 11.56 13.42 3.26
N ALA A 231 10.92 12.68 2.34
CA ALA A 231 9.47 12.51 2.38
C ALA A 231 9.01 11.77 3.65
N SER A 232 9.83 10.89 4.24
CA SER A 232 9.48 10.14 5.45
C SER A 232 9.43 10.95 6.74
N GLU A 233 9.90 12.21 6.73
CA GLU A 233 9.83 13.10 7.89
C GLU A 233 8.51 13.86 8.03
N GLN A 234 7.62 13.70 7.05
CA GLN A 234 6.29 14.31 7.10
C GLN A 234 5.40 13.63 8.15
N ASP A 235 4.42 14.38 8.66
CA ASP A 235 3.33 13.81 9.40
C ASP A 235 2.30 13.19 8.44
N PHE A 236 2.16 11.87 8.54
CA PHE A 236 1.24 11.09 7.72
C PHE A 236 -0.16 10.96 8.33
N LEU A 237 -0.50 11.65 9.42
CA LEU A 237 -1.86 11.68 9.94
C LEU A 237 -2.58 13.02 9.72
N THR A 238 -1.85 14.03 9.23
CA THR A 238 -2.45 15.29 8.80
C THR A 238 -3.17 15.13 7.45
N VAL A 239 -4.43 15.58 7.37
CA VAL A 239 -5.34 15.37 6.24
C VAL A 239 -5.64 16.67 5.50
#